data_AF-A0A914QDD3-F1
#
_entry.id   AF-A0A914QDD3-F1
#
_cell.length_a   1.000
_cell.length_b   1.000
_cell.length_c   1.000
_cell.angle_alpha   90.00
_cell.angle_beta   90.00
_cell.angle_gamma   90.00
#
_symmetry.space_group_name_H-M   'P 1'
#
loop_
_entity.id
_entity.type
_entity.pdbx_description
1 polymer ?
#
loop_
_entity_poly.entity_id
_entity_poly.type
_entity_poly.pdbx_seq_one_letter_code
_entity_poly.pdbx_strand_id
1 'polypeptide(L)'
;MCNPGPHFSNIINAGGRRTGWTIKTTNMNRLGVDLPCDARDHKDAVLMAVSCDSFQYGQEDTNNDHITIEWTNTPDGAAKQFRREWFHGILLNK
;
A
#
# COMPACT_ATOMS: atom_id res chain seq x y z
N MET A 1 26.41 -2.20 1.55
CA MET A 1 25.66 -3.30 0.91
C MET A 1 25.05 -2.74 -0.37
N CYS A 2 25.15 -3.45 -1.49
CA CYS A 2 24.52 -3.04 -2.75
C CYS A 2 23.00 -3.15 -2.62
N ASN A 3 22.25 -2.15 -3.09
CA ASN A 3 20.79 -2.20 -3.08
C ASN A 3 20.35 -3.26 -4.12
N PRO A 4 19.66 -4.36 -3.72
CA PRO A 4 19.29 -5.44 -4.63
C PRO A 4 18.23 -5.05 -5.68
N GLY A 5 17.76 -3.80 -5.67
CA GLY A 5 16.64 -3.35 -6.48
C GLY A 5 15.32 -3.56 -5.74
N PRO A 6 14.21 -3.04 -6.29
CA PRO A 6 12.92 -3.16 -5.63
C PRO A 6 12.39 -4.59 -5.67
N HIS A 7 11.69 -4.98 -4.61
CA HIS A 7 10.85 -6.17 -4.59
C HIS A 7 9.51 -5.86 -5.25
N PHE A 8 9.01 -6.76 -6.09
CA PHE A 8 7.70 -6.60 -6.73
C PHE A 8 6.64 -7.45 -6.04
N SER A 9 5.51 -6.81 -5.72
CA SER A 9 4.35 -7.43 -5.09
C SER A 9 3.13 -7.23 -5.96
N ASN A 10 2.30 -8.27 -6.11
CA ASN A 10 1.06 -8.21 -6.86
C ASN A 10 -0.13 -8.05 -5.90
N ILE A 11 -0.93 -7.00 -6.08
CA ILE A 11 -2.18 -6.78 -5.35
C ILE A 11 -3.34 -7.08 -6.31
N ILE A 12 -4.24 -7.98 -5.89
CA ILE A 12 -5.39 -8.41 -6.69
C ILE A 12 -6.67 -8.10 -5.92
N ASN A 13 -7.59 -7.35 -6.54
CA ASN A 13 -8.94 -7.22 -6.01
C ASN A 13 -9.78 -8.46 -6.33
N ALA A 14 -9.82 -9.41 -5.40
CA ALA A 14 -10.66 -10.60 -5.50
C ALA A 14 -12.15 -10.33 -5.14
N GLY A 15 -12.46 -9.14 -4.63
CA GLY A 15 -13.81 -8.75 -4.19
C GLY A 15 -14.72 -8.36 -5.35
N GLY A 16 -16.04 -8.45 -5.16
CA GLY A 16 -17.06 -8.18 -6.19
C GLY A 16 -17.33 -6.71 -6.53
N ARG A 17 -16.66 -5.76 -5.85
CA ARG A 17 -16.87 -4.32 -5.99
C ARG A 17 -15.54 -3.62 -6.26
N ARG A 18 -15.62 -2.38 -6.78
CA ARG A 18 -14.44 -1.52 -6.87
C ARG A 18 -13.95 -1.19 -5.46
N THR A 19 -12.64 -1.25 -5.29
CA THR A 19 -11.98 -1.09 -4.00
C THR A 19 -10.92 0.00 -4.10
N GLY A 20 -11.01 0.98 -3.21
CA GLY A 20 -9.92 1.90 -2.95
C GLY A 20 -8.97 1.30 -1.93
N TRP A 21 -7.67 1.43 -2.14
CA TRP A 21 -6.65 0.96 -1.20
C TRP A 21 -5.54 1.98 -1.03
N THR A 22 -4.89 1.94 0.13
CA THR A 22 -3.73 2.77 0.48
C THR A 22 -2.70 1.92 1.21
N ILE A 23 -1.43 2.28 1.03
CA ILE A 23 -0.29 1.62 1.65
C ILE A 23 0.36 2.55 2.66
N LYS A 24 0.73 1.99 3.80
CA LYS A 24 1.49 2.65 4.85
C LYS A 24 2.72 1.81 5.16
N THR A 25 3.82 2.46 5.49
CA THR A 25 5.06 1.82 5.93
C THR A 25 5.46 2.39 7.29
N THR A 26 5.98 1.57 8.20
CA THR A 26 6.50 2.11 9.48
C THR A 26 7.76 2.92 9.34
N ASN A 27 8.59 2.61 8.34
CA ASN A 27 9.88 3.22 8.16
C ASN A 27 9.97 3.84 6.77
N MET A 28 9.46 5.06 6.61
CA MET A 28 9.46 5.78 5.33
C MET A 28 10.86 6.18 4.83
N ASN A 29 11.88 6.12 5.70
CA ASN A 29 13.27 6.40 5.32
C ASN A 29 13.94 5.16 4.70
N ARG A 30 13.50 3.96 5.08
CA ARG A 30 14.04 2.69 4.58
C ARG A 30 13.16 2.10 3.49
N LEU A 31 11.84 2.16 3.65
CA LEU A 31 10.87 1.50 2.78
C LEU A 31 10.20 2.54 1.88
N GLY A 32 10.32 2.35 0.57
CA GLY A 32 9.62 3.12 -0.45
C GLY A 32 8.59 2.28 -1.19
N VAL A 33 7.51 2.91 -1.64
CA VAL A 33 6.44 2.29 -2.44
C VAL A 33 6.09 3.23 -3.59
N ASP A 34 6.11 2.72 -4.81
CA ASP A 34 5.85 3.50 -6.03
C ASP A 34 4.37 3.85 -6.24
N LEU A 35 3.47 2.94 -5.83
CA LEU A 35 2.02 3.09 -5.90
C LEU A 35 1.44 3.12 -4.48
N PRO A 36 1.38 4.28 -3.81
CA PRO A 36 0.95 4.36 -2.42
C PRO A 36 -0.56 4.22 -2.25
N CYS A 37 -1.36 4.45 -3.29
CA CYS A 37 -2.81 4.28 -3.28
C CYS A 37 -3.38 4.18 -4.70
N ASP A 38 -4.51 3.49 -4.85
CA ASP A 38 -5.24 3.40 -6.12
C ASP A 38 -6.70 2.96 -5.87
N ALA A 39 -7.54 3.02 -6.91
CA ALA A 39 -8.88 2.46 -6.94
C ALA A 39 -9.03 1.47 -8.10
N ARG A 40 -9.22 0.19 -7.78
CA ARG A 40 -9.21 -0.91 -8.76
C ARG A 40 -10.56 -1.62 -8.85
N ASP A 41 -10.94 -1.99 -10.08
CA ASP A 41 -12.17 -2.75 -10.36
C ASP A 41 -12.08 -4.20 -9.85
N HIS A 42 -13.21 -4.90 -9.89
CA HIS A 42 -13.28 -6.34 -9.64
C HIS A 42 -12.31 -7.11 -10.55
N LYS A 43 -11.55 -8.05 -9.97
CA LYS A 43 -10.56 -8.92 -10.64
C LYS A 43 -9.41 -8.17 -11.32
N ASP A 44 -9.24 -6.89 -11.03
CA ASP A 44 -8.11 -6.13 -11.52
C ASP A 44 -6.90 -6.27 -10.59
N ALA A 45 -5.71 -6.27 -11.18
CA ALA A 45 -4.44 -6.56 -10.51
C ALA A 45 -3.40 -5.50 -10.80
N VAL A 46 -2.64 -5.11 -9.78
CA VAL A 46 -1.57 -4.12 -9.88
C VAL A 46 -0.27 -4.69 -9.36
N LEU A 47 0.79 -4.52 -10.15
CA LEU A 47 2.15 -4.77 -9.70
C LEU A 47 2.69 -3.50 -9.06
N MET A 48 3.13 -3.60 -7.81
CA MET A 48 3.78 -2.50 -7.09
C MET A 48 5.24 -2.85 -6.78
N ALA A 49 6.07 -1.82 -6.74
CA ALA A 49 7.46 -1.91 -6.35
C ALA A 49 7.65 -1.43 -4.90
N VAL A 50 8.27 -2.27 -4.08
CA VAL A 50 8.74 -1.96 -2.73
C VAL A 50 10.26 -1.81 -2.77
N SER A 51 10.75 -0.60 -2.57
CA SER A 51 12.19 -0.35 -2.45
C SER A 51 12.64 -0.42 -0.99
N CYS A 52 13.88 -0.84 -0.79
CA CYS A 52 14.55 -0.80 0.50
C CYS A 52 15.87 -0.04 0.33
N ASP A 53 15.98 1.14 0.95
CA ASP A 53 17.20 1.94 0.92
C ASP A 53 18.31 1.26 1.73
N SER A 54 19.57 1.53 1.39
CA SER A 54 20.69 0.93 2.08
C SER A 54 20.77 1.43 3.53
N PHE A 55 20.90 0.50 4.47
CA PHE A 55 20.92 0.79 5.91
C PHE A 55 21.88 -0.15 6.65
N GLN A 56 22.21 0.14 7.92
CA GLN A 56 23.09 -0.70 8.73
C GLN A 56 22.27 -1.70 9.54
N TYR A 57 22.06 -2.90 8.99
CA TYR A 57 21.19 -3.94 9.58
C TYR A 57 21.44 -4.22 11.08
N GLY A 58 22.69 -4.25 11.53
CA GLY A 58 23.02 -4.54 12.93
C GLY A 58 22.89 -3.36 13.90
N GLN A 59 22.60 -2.15 13.40
CA GLN A 59 22.51 -0.92 14.22
C GLN A 59 21.10 -0.34 14.28
N GLU A 60 20.17 -0.90 13.51
CA GLU A 60 18.82 -0.39 13.39
C GLU A 60 17.81 -1.47 13.74
N ASP A 61 16.67 -1.07 14.30
CA ASP A 61 15.58 -2.01 14.51
C ASP A 61 14.96 -2.41 13.16
N THR A 62 14.89 -3.72 12.92
CA THR A 62 14.30 -4.31 11.70
C THR A 62 13.09 -5.16 12.01
N ASN A 63 12.83 -5.48 13.28
CA ASN A 63 11.76 -6.42 13.67
C ASN A 63 10.38 -5.77 13.58
N ASN A 64 10.33 -4.44 13.59
CA ASN A 64 9.10 -3.66 13.56
C ASN A 64 8.78 -3.04 12.18
N ASP A 65 9.59 -3.33 11.16
CA ASP A 65 9.30 -2.91 9.80
C ASP A 65 8.06 -3.64 9.28
N HIS A 66 7.04 -2.89 8.89
CA HIS A 66 5.83 -3.43 8.30
C HIS A 66 5.27 -2.52 7.21
N ILE A 67 4.67 -3.17 6.22
CA ILE A 67 3.87 -2.55 5.18
C ILE A 67 2.41 -2.93 5.45
N THR A 68 1.54 -1.94 5.61
CA THR A 68 0.11 -2.14 5.83
C THR A 68 -0.65 -1.72 4.59
N ILE A 69 -1.51 -2.60 4.09
CA ILE A 69 -2.47 -2.29 3.02
C ILE A 69 -3.84 -2.14 3.67
N GLU A 70 -4.39 -0.93 3.63
CA GLU A 70 -5.76 -0.66 4.05
C GLU A 70 -6.64 -0.53 2.82
N TRP A 71 -7.86 -1.06 2.86
CA TRP A 71 -8.77 -1.03 1.73
C TRP A 71 -10.23 -0.84 2.16
N THR A 72 -11.04 -0.30 1.26
CA THR A 72 -12.49 -0.15 1.42
C THR A 72 -13.21 -0.22 0.08
N ASN A 73 -14.46 -0.67 0.08
CA ASN A 73 -15.29 -0.57 -1.11
C ASN A 73 -15.53 0.91 -1.45
N THR A 74 -15.44 1.27 -2.72
CA THR A 74 -15.76 2.64 -3.14
C THR A 74 -17.26 2.89 -3.04
N PRO A 75 -17.70 4.13 -2.79
CA PRO A 75 -19.10 4.51 -2.94
C PRO A 75 -19.63 4.19 -4.34
N ASP A 76 -20.92 3.95 -4.46
CA ASP A 76 -21.55 3.68 -5.75
C ASP A 76 -21.38 4.89 -6.69
N GLY A 77 -21.00 4.64 -7.94
CA GLY A 77 -20.75 5.69 -8.93
C GLY A 77 -19.43 6.45 -8.76
N ALA A 78 -18.58 6.09 -7.80
CA ALA A 78 -17.28 6.73 -7.62
C ALA A 78 -16.36 6.56 -8.84
N ALA A 79 -15.61 7.61 -9.17
CA ALA A 79 -14.60 7.57 -10.23
C ALA A 79 -13.47 6.56 -9.92
N LYS A 80 -12.73 6.13 -10.96
CA LYS A 80 -11.49 5.35 -10.81
C LYS A 80 -10.33 6.26 -10.36
N GLN A 81 -10.51 6.92 -9.24
CA GLN A 81 -9.53 7.80 -8.65
C GLN A 81 -9.64 7.63 -7.15
N PHE A 82 -8.55 7.22 -6.51
CA PHE A 82 -8.50 7.08 -5.07
C PHE A 82 -8.89 8.38 -4.37
N ARG A 83 -9.66 8.24 -3.29
CA ARG A 83 -10.07 9.36 -2.45
C ARG A 83 -9.93 9.00 -0.98
N ARG A 84 -9.14 9.79 -0.25
CA ARG A 84 -8.84 9.54 1.18
C ARG A 84 -10.11 9.56 2.03
N GLU A 85 -11.12 10.33 1.64
CA GLU A 85 -12.37 10.44 2.39
C GLU A 85 -13.17 9.13 2.49
N TRP A 86 -12.94 8.17 1.61
CA TRP A 86 -13.53 6.83 1.74
C TRP A 86 -13.12 6.12 3.04
N PHE A 87 -12.01 6.56 3.65
CA PHE A 87 -11.47 6.01 4.88
C PHE A 87 -11.82 6.85 6.12
N HIS A 88 -12.40 8.06 5.99
CA HIS A 88 -12.68 8.92 7.15
C HIS A 88 -13.69 8.31 8.14
N GLY A 89 -14.66 7.50 7.69
CA GLY A 89 -15.58 6.77 8.58
C GLY A 89 -15.00 5.48 9.20
N ILE A 90 -13.88 4.98 8.66
CA ILE A 90 -13.20 3.76 9.10
C ILE A 90 -12.05 4.09 10.06
N LEU A 91 -11.38 5.22 9.86
CA LEU A 91 -10.24 5.69 10.66
C LEU A 91 -10.63 6.39 11.98
N LEU A 92 -11.89 6.81 12.15
CA LEU A 92 -12.37 7.47 13.38
C LEU A 92 -12.93 6.49 14.44
N ASN A 93 -12.99 5.20 14.15
CA ASN A 93 -13.50 4.16 15.05
C ASN A 93 -12.41 3.17 15.52
N LYS A 94 -11.14 3.59 15.51
CA LYS A 94 -10.02 2.84 16.10
C LYS A 94 -9.31 3.68 17.14
#